data_AF-A0A960K4J1-F1
#
_entry.id   AF-A0A960K4J1-F1
#
_cell.length_a   1.000
_cell.length_b   1.000
_cell.length_c   1.000
_cell.angle_alpha   90.00
_cell.angle_beta   90.00
_cell.angle_gamma   90.00
#
_symmetry.space_group_name_H-M   'P 1'
#
loop_
_entity.id
_entity.type
_entity.pdbx_description
1 polymer ?
#
loop_
_entity_poly.entity_id
_entity_poly.type
_entity_poly.pdbx_seq_one_letter_code
_entity_poly.pdbx_strand_id
1 'polypeptide(L)' 'GLFQGMFETNILTFNPGWDQGAQRLDSFTDARERQLKDQRVEFAQEADESNTGPARFVLVDPDANSVLVDQHA' A
#
# COMPACT_ATOMS: atom_id res chain seq x y z
N GLY A 1 6.61 -4.90 -17.66
CA GLY A 1 5.42 -4.99 -16.77
C GLY A 1 4.88 -3.59 -16.52
N LEU A 2 3.64 -3.45 -16.03
CA LEU A 2 2.92 -2.16 -15.88
C LEU A 2 3.61 -1.12 -14.97
N PHE A 3 4.78 -1.44 -14.40
CA PHE A 3 5.49 -0.64 -13.40
C PHE A 3 6.98 -0.46 -13.70
N GLN A 4 7.40 -0.70 -14.94
CA GLN A 4 8.80 -0.51 -15.31
C GLN A 4 9.08 0.98 -15.52
N GLY A 5 9.70 1.62 -14.52
CA GLY A 5 10.21 3.01 -14.60
C GLY A 5 9.61 4.03 -13.64
N MET A 6 8.71 3.65 -12.71
CA MET A 6 8.15 4.60 -11.73
C MET A 6 8.99 4.77 -10.46
N PHE A 7 9.93 3.84 -10.17
CA PHE A 7 10.67 3.85 -8.91
C PHE A 7 12.13 3.45 -9.16
N GLU A 8 13.05 4.34 -8.79
CA GLU A 8 14.50 4.16 -8.93
C GLU A 8 15.13 3.31 -7.80
N THR A 9 14.36 2.98 -6.76
CA THR A 9 14.80 2.23 -5.58
C THR A 9 13.92 1.01 -5.29
N ASN A 10 14.39 0.12 -4.42
CA ASN A 10 13.62 -1.03 -3.95
C ASN A 10 12.29 -0.57 -3.33
N ILE A 11 11.20 -1.22 -3.72
CA ILE A 11 9.88 -1.03 -3.12
C ILE A 11 9.57 -2.21 -2.20
N LEU A 12 9.11 -1.87 -1.00
CA LEU A 12 8.42 -2.82 -0.13
C LEU A 12 6.94 -2.82 -0.51
N THR A 13 6.43 -3.96 -0.97
CA THR A 13 5.01 -4.10 -1.29
C THR A 13 4.27 -4.77 -0.15
N PHE A 14 3.23 -4.11 0.36
CA PHE A 14 2.26 -4.71 1.27
C PHE A 14 0.96 -4.96 0.52
N ASN A 15 0.44 -6.18 0.62
CA ASN A 15 -0.83 -6.58 0.02
C ASN A 15 -1.81 -6.94 1.13
N PRO A 16 -2.48 -5.96 1.76
CA PRO A 16 -3.48 -6.22 2.78
C PRO A 16 -4.56 -7.16 2.23
N GLY A 17 -4.96 -8.12 3.07
CA GLY A 17 -5.95 -9.12 2.70
C GLY A 17 -5.38 -10.35 2.03
N TRP A 18 -4.08 -10.44 1.75
CA TRP A 18 -3.42 -11.67 1.30
C TRP A 18 -2.40 -12.20 2.32
N ASP A 19 -2.26 -13.52 2.40
CA ASP A 19 -1.20 -14.17 3.16
C ASP A 19 0.12 -14.28 2.35
N GLN A 20 1.14 -14.88 2.95
CA GLN A 20 2.45 -15.08 2.30
C GLN A 20 2.37 -16.02 1.07
N GLY A 21 1.30 -16.79 0.92
CA GLY A 21 1.01 -17.65 -0.22
C GLY A 21 0.09 -17.00 -1.27
N ALA A 22 -0.12 -15.68 -1.18
CA ALA A 22 -1.05 -14.92 -2.04
C ALA A 22 -2.50 -15.44 -1.98
N GLN A 23 -2.91 -16.00 -0.85
CA GLN A 23 -4.30 -16.40 -0.60
C GLN A 23 -5.06 -15.31 0.12
N ARG A 24 -6.34 -15.14 -0.22
CA ARG A 24 -7.21 -14.15 0.41
C ARG A 24 -7.51 -14.51 1.87
N LEU A 25 -7.35 -13.55 2.77
CA LEU A 25 -7.71 -13.61 4.17
C LEU A 25 -9.20 -13.32 4.36
N ASP A 26 -9.83 -14.01 5.31
CA ASP A 26 -11.24 -13.80 5.67
C ASP A 26 -11.50 -12.43 6.29
N SER A 27 -10.48 -11.81 6.87
CA SER A 27 -10.55 -10.49 7.48
C SER A 27 -9.19 -9.82 7.45
N PHE A 28 -9.18 -8.52 7.12
CA PHE A 28 -7.99 -7.69 7.13
C PHE A 28 -8.38 -6.23 7.33
N THR A 29 -7.43 -5.43 7.79
CA THR A 29 -7.58 -3.98 7.91
C THR A 29 -7.52 -3.35 6.54
N ASP A 30 -8.52 -2.52 6.22
CA ASP A 30 -8.52 -1.75 4.99
C ASP A 30 -7.30 -0.81 4.95
N ALA A 31 -6.59 -0.82 3.82
CA ALA A 31 -5.37 -0.06 3.62
C ALA A 31 -5.57 1.46 3.80
N ARG A 32 -6.81 1.95 3.69
CA ARG A 32 -7.17 3.36 3.87
C ARG A 32 -7.41 3.75 5.33
N GLU A 33 -7.36 2.82 6.28
CA GLU A 33 -7.53 3.17 7.69
C GLU A 33 -6.49 4.20 8.14
N ARG A 34 -6.96 5.21 8.88
CA ARG A 34 -6.22 6.42 9.31
C ARG A 34 -4.99 6.15 10.16
N GLN A 35 -4.78 4.92 10.63
CA GLN A 35 -3.66 4.55 11.48
C GLN A 35 -2.30 4.69 10.77
N LEU A 36 -2.28 4.69 9.43
CA LEU A 36 -1.11 5.04 8.64
C LEU A 36 -0.88 6.56 8.58
N LYS A 37 -1.93 7.38 8.50
CA LYS A 37 -1.83 8.86 8.48
C LYS A 37 -1.31 9.45 9.79
N ASP A 38 -1.44 8.74 10.91
CA ASP A 38 -0.98 9.18 12.24
C ASP A 38 0.46 8.75 12.56
N GLN A 39 1.03 7.86 11.74
CA GLN A 39 2.44 7.52 11.81
C GLN A 39 3.23 8.54 10.99
N ARG A 40 4.50 8.80 11.33
CA ARG A 40 5.38 9.77 10.65
C ARG A 40 5.79 9.29 9.25
N VAL A 41 4.83 8.89 8.44
CA VAL A 41 4.99 8.42 7.07
C VAL A 41 4.44 9.51 6.14
N GLU A 42 5.17 9.78 5.06
CA GLU A 42 4.72 10.75 4.06
C GLU A 42 4.02 10.01 2.92
N PHE A 43 2.86 10.50 2.48
CA PHE A 43 2.17 9.95 1.32
C PHE A 43 2.73 10.57 0.05
N ALA A 44 3.41 9.78 -0.76
CA ALA A 44 3.87 10.19 -2.09
C ALA A 44 2.75 10.12 -3.13
N GLN A 45 1.82 9.18 -2.94
CA GLN A 45 0.59 9.05 -3.74
C GLN A 45 -0.50 8.51 -2.82
N GLU A 46 -1.65 9.18 -2.75
CA GLU A 46 -2.80 8.74 -1.94
C GLU A 46 -3.77 7.87 -2.76
N ALA A 47 -4.45 6.95 -2.10
CA ALA A 47 -5.56 6.19 -2.68
C ALA A 47 -6.85 7.01 -2.62
N ASP A 48 -7.77 6.76 -3.57
CA ASP A 48 -9.10 7.37 -3.54
C ASP A 48 -9.92 6.79 -2.37
N GLU A 49 -10.17 7.64 -1.38
CA GLU A 49 -10.95 7.31 -0.18
C GLU A 49 -12.45 7.10 -0.47
N SER A 50 -12.94 7.51 -1.65
CA SER A 50 -14.36 7.46 -2.01
C SER A 50 -14.79 6.14 -2.65
N ASN A 51 -13.85 5.30 -3.05
CA ASN A 51 -14.12 4.01 -3.67
C ASN A 51 -14.09 2.88 -2.62
N THR A 52 -14.64 1.70 -2.89
CA THR A 52 -14.51 0.50 -2.05
C THR A 52 -13.75 -0.64 -2.75
N GLY A 53 -13.31 -0.42 -3.99
CA GLY A 53 -12.51 -1.34 -4.78
C GLY A 53 -11.03 -1.40 -4.39
N PRO A 54 -10.16 -1.93 -5.29
CA PRO A 54 -8.73 -2.03 -5.05
C PRO A 54 -8.13 -0.67 -4.68
N ALA A 55 -7.34 -0.65 -3.60
CA ALA A 55 -6.68 0.56 -3.12
C ALA A 55 -5.18 0.43 -3.35
N ARG A 56 -4.59 1.42 -4.04
CA ARG A 56 -3.14 1.50 -4.22
C ARG A 56 -2.63 2.87 -3.82
N PHE A 57 -1.58 2.90 -3.03
CA PHE A 57 -0.92 4.14 -2.62
C PHE A 57 0.54 3.90 -2.27
N VAL A 58 1.31 4.99 -2.24
CA VAL A 58 2.74 4.95 -1.95
C VAL A 58 3.04 5.81 -0.73
N LEU A 59 3.76 5.21 0.22
CA LEU A 59 4.29 5.85 1.42
C LEU A 59 5.80 5.98 1.30
N VAL A 60 6.35 6.95 2.02
CA VAL A 60 7.76 6.97 2.41
C VAL A 60 7.82 6.78 3.92
N ASP A 61 8.52 5.74 4.37
CA ASP A 61 8.74 5.50 5.79
C ASP A 61 9.84 6.41 6.37
N PRO A 62 10.00 6.49 7.71
CA PRO A 62 11.03 7.31 8.33
C PRO A 62 12.48 6.92 7.96
N ASP A 63 12.69 5.70 7.47
CA ASP A 63 13.97 5.18 7.02
C ASP A 63 14.22 5.46 5.52
N ALA A 64 13.35 6.27 4.90
CA ALA A 64 13.36 6.67 3.49
C ALA A 64 13.12 5.53 2.48
N ASN A 65 12.50 4.43 2.91
CA ASN A 65 12.06 3.39 1.98
C ASN A 65 10.73 3.78 1.34
N SER A 66 10.63 3.55 0.03
CA SER A 66 9.35 3.63 -0.66
C SER A 66 8.55 2.35 -0.41
N VAL A 67 7.34 2.52 0.12
CA VAL A 67 6.42 1.43 0.42
C VAL A 67 5.20 1.55 -0.48
N LEU A 68 4.97 0.53 -1.31
CA LEU A 68 3.74 0.39 -2.09
C LEU A 68 2.75 -0.42 -1.29
N VAL A 69 1.55 0.10 -1.07
CA VAL A 69 0.43 -0.68 -0.57
C VAL A 69 -0.49 -0.97 -1.74
N ASP A 70 -0.70 -2.24 -2.07
CA ASP A 70 -1.56 -2.70 -3.17
C ASP A 70 -2.59 -3.70 -2.62
N GLN A 71 -3.74 -3.16 -2.24
CA GLN A 71 -4.88 -3.94 -1.77
C GLN A 71 -5.67 -4.46 -2.97
N HIS A 72 -5.72 -5.78 -3.11
CA HIS A 72 -6.57 -6.46 -4.09
C HIS A 72 -7.96 -6.71 -3.50
N ALA A 73 -9.01 -6.49 -4.30
CA ALA A 73 -10.42 -6.62 -3.88
C ALA A 73 -10.89 -8.07 -3.72
#